data_AF-A0A937AP05-F1
#
_entry.id   AF-A0A937AP05-F1
#
_cell.length_a   1.000
_cell.length_b   1.000
_cell.length_c   1.000
_cell.angle_alpha   90.00
_cell.angle_beta   90.00
_cell.angle_gamma   90.00
#
_symmetry.space_group_name_H-M   'P 1'
#
loop_
_entity.id
_entity.type
_entity.pdbx_description
1 polymer ?
#
loop_
_entity_poly.entity_id
_entity_poly.type
_entity_poly.pdbx_seq_one_letter_code
_entity_poly.pdbx_strand_id
1 'polypeptide(L)'
;MLKKQWIQILVINFIIAIFILSPFLPGPSSLSSITNTIHTLTQFSGIFLLIAIPIGVIATIRERVRKQKISLFLLLSWVIPTTLFLVSIYAANPARNFSRKIAIRNATPIIHAIESYYQVHKKYPDHLSDLKPVFLKQLPSTGVMGITTYQYEKRGSSFSVLFTQNVLAGFNKEIVSYDPGYQYFLDDSINQVYSASKHKWKYYI
;
A
#
# COMPACT_ATOMS: atom_id res chain seq x y z
N MET A 1 -11.02 -23.52 27.33
CA MET A 1 -10.55 -23.46 25.93
C MET A 1 -9.30 -24.30 25.80
N LEU A 2 -9.14 -25.05 24.71
CA LEU A 2 -7.95 -25.87 24.52
C LEU A 2 -6.83 -24.99 23.94
N LYS A 3 -5.59 -25.13 24.44
CA LYS A 3 -4.39 -24.43 23.93
C LYS A 3 -4.27 -24.47 22.40
N LYS A 4 -4.70 -25.57 21.79
CA LYS A 4 -4.76 -25.77 20.34
C LYS A 4 -5.65 -24.75 19.60
N GLN A 5 -6.81 -24.40 20.14
CA GLN A 5 -7.74 -23.45 19.49
C GLN A 5 -7.14 -22.04 19.41
N TRP A 6 -6.45 -21.58 20.47
CA TRP A 6 -5.79 -20.28 20.47
C TRP A 6 -4.68 -20.19 19.43
N ILE A 7 -3.87 -21.24 19.29
CA ILE A 7 -2.81 -21.30 18.26
C ILE A 7 -3.44 -21.19 16.86
N GLN A 8 -4.53 -21.91 16.61
CA GLN A 8 -5.24 -21.83 15.32
C GLN A 8 -5.77 -20.41 15.04
N ILE A 9 -6.40 -19.78 16.03
CA ILE A 9 -6.89 -18.40 15.90
C ILE A 9 -5.73 -17.45 15.58
N LEU A 10 -4.61 -17.54 16.31
CA LEU A 10 -3.45 -16.68 16.08
C LEU A 10 -2.87 -16.86 14.68
N VAL A 11 -2.70 -18.10 14.22
CA VAL A 11 -2.18 -18.39 12.88
C VAL A 11 -3.11 -17.84 11.80
N ILE A 12 -4.42 -18.05 11.91
CA ILE A 12 -5.41 -17.55 10.96
C ILE A 12 -5.36 -16.01 10.89
N ASN A 13 -5.36 -15.34 12.04
CA ASN A 13 -5.33 -13.88 12.08
C ASN A 13 -4.01 -13.29 11.57
N PHE A 14 -2.89 -13.98 11.82
CA PHE A 14 -1.60 -13.59 11.28
C PHE A 14 -1.56 -13.68 9.75
N ILE A 15 -2.08 -14.77 9.18
CA ILE A 15 -2.21 -14.93 7.72
C ILE A 15 -3.10 -13.83 7.12
N ILE A 16 -4.24 -13.55 7.76
CA ILE A 16 -5.15 -12.48 7.34
C ILE A 16 -4.45 -11.12 7.37
N ALA A 17 -3.69 -10.82 8.43
CA ALA A 17 -2.94 -9.59 8.54
C ALA A 17 -1.88 -9.46 7.42
N ILE A 18 -1.20 -10.55 7.07
CA ILE A 18 -0.28 -10.58 5.93
C ILE A 18 -1.01 -10.25 4.63
N PHE A 19 -2.18 -10.84 4.36
CA PHE A 19 -2.92 -10.54 3.13
C PHE A 19 -3.36 -9.08 3.06
N ILE A 20 -3.86 -8.51 4.16
CA ILE A 20 -4.21 -7.08 4.22
C ILE A 20 -2.99 -6.21 3.94
N LEU A 21 -1.85 -6.52 4.54
CA LEU A 21 -0.66 -5.68 4.45
C LEU A 21 0.17 -5.96 3.19
N SER A 22 -0.13 -7.04 2.45
CA SER A 22 0.65 -7.51 1.31
C SER A 22 0.96 -6.44 0.25
N PRO A 23 0.05 -5.50 -0.12
CA PRO A 23 0.39 -4.46 -1.09
C PRO A 23 1.51 -3.52 -0.63
N PHE A 24 1.73 -3.41 0.68
CA PHE A 24 2.73 -2.51 1.26
C PHE A 24 4.05 -3.23 1.59
N LEU A 25 4.10 -4.55 1.41
CA LEU A 25 5.29 -5.34 1.70
C LEU A 25 6.32 -5.25 0.56
N PRO A 26 7.61 -5.42 0.88
CA PRO A 26 8.65 -5.50 -0.14
C PRO A 26 8.43 -6.71 -1.04
N GLY A 27 8.58 -6.52 -2.35
CA GLY A 27 8.43 -7.62 -3.30
C GLY A 27 8.40 -7.16 -4.75
N PRO A 28 8.26 -8.11 -5.69
CA PRO A 28 8.22 -7.79 -7.11
C PRO A 28 6.93 -7.06 -7.46
N SER A 29 7.05 -5.97 -8.23
CA SER A 29 5.92 -5.15 -8.65
C SER A 29 4.96 -5.85 -9.61
N SER A 30 5.34 -7.01 -10.18
CA SER A 30 4.44 -7.88 -10.94
C SER A 30 3.29 -8.45 -10.11
N LEU A 31 3.42 -8.46 -8.78
CA LEU A 31 2.36 -8.89 -7.86
C LEU A 31 1.34 -7.79 -7.56
N SER A 32 1.51 -6.58 -8.11
CA SER A 32 0.67 -5.44 -7.72
C SER A 32 -0.82 -5.68 -7.96
N SER A 33 -1.17 -6.25 -9.11
CA SER A 33 -2.56 -6.56 -9.43
C SER A 33 -3.16 -7.52 -8.41
N ILE A 34 -2.50 -8.66 -8.15
CA ILE A 34 -3.05 -9.68 -7.25
C ILE A 34 -3.11 -9.19 -5.79
N THR A 35 -2.07 -8.52 -5.29
CA THR A 35 -2.06 -8.01 -3.91
C THR A 35 -3.10 -6.93 -3.72
N ASN A 36 -3.26 -6.02 -4.70
CA ASN A 36 -4.27 -4.97 -4.62
C ASN A 36 -5.69 -5.55 -4.68
N THR A 37 -5.95 -6.53 -5.54
CA THR A 37 -7.25 -7.21 -5.58
C THR A 37 -7.58 -7.91 -4.26
N ILE A 38 -6.63 -8.69 -3.72
CA ILE A 38 -6.81 -9.37 -2.43
C ILE A 38 -7.08 -8.34 -1.32
N HIS A 39 -6.28 -7.28 -1.25
CA HIS A 39 -6.44 -6.21 -0.27
C HIS A 39 -7.82 -5.56 -0.35
N THR A 40 -8.26 -5.16 -1.55
CA THR A 40 -9.57 -4.54 -1.77
C THR A 40 -10.70 -5.48 -1.38
N LEU A 41 -10.69 -6.73 -1.85
CA LEU A 41 -11.71 -7.73 -1.48
C LEU A 41 -11.75 -7.97 0.04
N THR A 42 -10.58 -8.02 0.68
CA THR A 42 -10.46 -8.22 2.12
C THR A 42 -11.05 -7.05 2.91
N GLN A 43 -10.80 -5.81 2.48
CA GLN A 43 -11.36 -4.62 3.12
C GLN A 43 -12.87 -4.51 2.93
N PHE A 44 -13.39 -4.77 1.71
CA PHE A 44 -14.83 -4.81 1.47
C PHE A 44 -15.52 -5.87 2.33
N SER A 45 -14.95 -7.09 2.37
CA SER A 45 -15.45 -8.16 3.24
C SER A 45 -15.42 -7.75 4.71
N GLY A 46 -14.37 -7.05 5.14
CA GLY A 46 -14.23 -6.53 6.49
C GLY A 46 -15.41 -5.67 6.93
N ILE A 47 -15.90 -4.77 6.07
CA ILE A 47 -17.04 -3.88 6.36
C ILE A 47 -18.29 -4.71 6.64
N PHE A 48 -18.63 -5.68 5.78
CA PHE A 48 -19.81 -6.52 5.96
C PHE A 48 -19.69 -7.42 7.19
N LEU A 49 -18.50 -7.93 7.48
CA LEU A 49 -18.25 -8.80 8.63
C LEU A 49 -18.30 -8.07 9.98
N LEU A 50 -18.30 -6.72 10.02
CA LEU A 50 -18.49 -6.00 11.28
C LEU A 50 -19.82 -6.35 11.98
N ILE A 51 -20.86 -6.69 11.22
CA ILE A 51 -22.15 -7.13 11.76
C ILE A 51 -22.02 -8.49 12.49
N ALA A 52 -21.07 -9.32 12.09
CA ALA A 52 -20.83 -10.61 12.72
C ALA A 52 -20.16 -10.48 14.11
N ILE A 53 -19.54 -9.33 14.42
CA ILE A 53 -18.91 -9.08 15.73
C ILE A 53 -19.93 -9.16 16.87
N PRO A 54 -20.99 -8.33 16.94
CA PRO A 54 -21.93 -8.38 18.06
C PRO A 54 -22.62 -9.75 18.14
N ILE A 55 -22.98 -10.36 17.01
CA ILE A 55 -23.62 -11.68 16.97
C ILE A 55 -22.67 -12.74 17.55
N GLY A 56 -21.41 -12.76 17.11
CA GLY A 56 -20.39 -13.70 17.58
C GLY A 56 -20.06 -13.53 19.05
N VAL A 57 -19.96 -12.29 19.53
CA VAL A 57 -19.73 -11.98 20.95
C VAL A 57 -20.90 -12.44 21.81
N ILE A 58 -22.15 -12.09 21.44
CA ILE A 58 -23.36 -12.51 22.17
C ILE A 58 -23.46 -14.03 22.22
N ALA A 59 -23.24 -14.71 21.10
CA ALA A 59 -23.27 -16.18 21.03
C ALA A 59 -22.18 -16.81 21.91
N THR A 60 -20.96 -16.27 21.88
CA THR A 60 -19.84 -16.73 22.73
C THR A 60 -20.16 -16.56 24.22
N ILE A 61 -20.73 -15.42 24.62
CA ILE A 61 -21.15 -15.17 26.00
C ILE A 61 -22.25 -16.15 26.39
N ARG A 62 -23.26 -16.37 25.54
CA ARG A 62 -24.36 -17.31 25.81
C ARG A 62 -23.88 -18.74 26.04
N GLU A 63 -22.96 -19.25 25.21
CA GLU A 63 -22.38 -20.58 25.40
C GLU A 63 -21.55 -20.66 26.68
N ARG A 64 -20.82 -19.59 27.01
CA ARG A 64 -20.04 -19.50 28.24
C ARG A 64 -20.93 -19.56 29.49
N VAL A 65 -22.03 -18.80 29.51
CA VAL A 65 -23.03 -18.80 30.59
C VAL A 65 -23.67 -20.19 30.73
N ARG A 66 -23.96 -20.87 29.61
CA ARG A 66 -24.48 -22.24 29.59
C ARG A 66 -23.45 -23.32 29.94
N LYS A 67 -22.21 -22.95 30.27
CA LYS A 67 -21.08 -23.87 30.52
C LYS A 67 -20.83 -24.86 29.36
N GLN A 68 -21.24 -24.50 28.13
CA GLN A 68 -20.99 -25.30 26.94
C GLN A 68 -19.57 -25.06 26.41
N LYS A 69 -19.05 -26.03 25.66
CA LYS A 69 -17.74 -25.91 25.02
C LYS A 69 -17.84 -24.92 23.86
N ILE A 70 -17.14 -23.79 23.99
CA ILE A 70 -17.12 -22.75 22.95
C ILE A 70 -16.54 -23.31 21.64
N SER A 71 -17.35 -23.25 20.59
CA SER A 71 -16.94 -23.65 19.23
C SER A 71 -15.86 -22.71 18.68
N LEU A 72 -14.89 -23.26 17.92
CA LEU A 72 -13.89 -22.44 17.21
C LEU A 72 -14.55 -21.46 16.24
N PHE A 73 -15.65 -21.89 15.61
CA PHE A 73 -16.40 -21.08 14.65
C PHE A 73 -16.92 -19.78 15.29
N LEU A 74 -17.48 -19.86 16.50
CA LEU A 74 -18.00 -18.69 17.21
C LEU A 74 -16.91 -17.73 17.64
N LEU A 75 -15.71 -18.24 17.95
CA LEU A 75 -14.57 -17.36 18.23
C LEU A 75 -14.12 -16.66 16.96
N LEU A 76 -13.96 -17.40 15.86
CA LEU A 76 -13.52 -16.82 14.59
C LEU A 76 -14.52 -15.80 14.03
N SER A 77 -15.82 -15.97 14.28
CA SER A 77 -16.86 -15.10 13.73
C SER A 77 -16.76 -13.64 14.20
N TRP A 78 -16.21 -13.38 15.38
CA TRP A 78 -15.94 -12.01 15.84
C TRP A 78 -14.44 -11.67 15.77
N VAL A 79 -13.53 -12.61 16.02
CA VAL A 79 -12.09 -12.31 16.01
C VAL A 79 -11.59 -11.94 14.60
N ILE A 80 -12.03 -12.64 13.55
CA ILE A 80 -11.61 -12.31 12.17
C ILE A 80 -12.00 -10.88 11.79
N PRO A 81 -13.28 -10.46 11.85
CA PRO A 81 -13.64 -9.09 11.51
C PRO A 81 -12.99 -8.04 12.40
N THR A 82 -12.85 -8.32 13.70
CA THR A 82 -12.12 -7.43 14.60
C THR A 82 -10.67 -7.24 14.14
N THR A 83 -9.96 -8.31 13.81
CA THR A 83 -8.58 -8.21 13.30
C THR A 83 -8.52 -7.49 11.97
N LEU A 84 -9.43 -7.81 11.02
CA LEU A 84 -9.53 -7.12 9.73
C LEU A 84 -9.65 -5.61 9.91
N PHE A 85 -10.53 -5.18 10.80
CA PHE A 85 -10.77 -3.77 11.11
C PHE A 85 -9.55 -3.11 11.77
N LEU A 86 -9.01 -3.73 12.83
CA LEU A 86 -7.89 -3.17 13.58
C LEU A 86 -6.61 -3.08 12.74
N VAL A 87 -6.28 -4.11 11.96
CA VAL A 87 -5.10 -4.10 11.08
C VAL A 87 -5.26 -3.02 9.99
N SER A 88 -6.46 -2.90 9.41
CA SER A 88 -6.72 -1.89 8.37
C SER A 88 -6.59 -0.45 8.88
N ILE A 89 -6.93 -0.19 10.15
CA ILE A 89 -6.83 1.15 10.74
C ILE A 89 -5.40 1.43 11.24
N TYR A 90 -4.86 0.55 12.08
CA TYR A 90 -3.64 0.84 12.83
C TYR A 90 -2.36 0.44 12.09
N ALA A 91 -2.38 -0.65 11.32
CA ALA A 91 -1.19 -1.16 10.64
C ALA A 91 -1.03 -0.62 9.21
N ALA A 92 -2.11 -0.19 8.56
CA ALA A 92 -2.04 0.33 7.18
C ALA A 92 -1.17 1.59 7.07
N ASN A 93 -1.27 2.53 8.03
CA ASN A 93 -0.48 3.75 7.97
C ASN A 93 1.04 3.54 8.06
N PRO A 94 1.58 2.82 9.08
CA PRO A 94 3.01 2.53 9.12
C PRO A 94 3.47 1.68 7.93
N ALA A 95 2.65 0.71 7.46
CA ALA A 95 2.96 -0.09 6.28
C ALA A 95 3.07 0.76 5.01
N ARG A 96 2.14 1.70 4.78
CA ARG A 96 2.22 2.68 3.68
C ARG A 96 3.45 3.56 3.75
N ASN A 97 3.77 4.07 4.94
CA ASN A 97 4.99 4.87 5.13
C ASN A 97 6.26 4.06 4.81
N PHE A 98 6.28 2.79 5.19
CA PHE A 98 7.38 1.88 4.88
C PHE A 98 7.49 1.60 3.37
N SER A 99 6.38 1.22 2.73
CA SER A 99 6.25 1.09 1.27
C SER A 99 6.78 2.33 0.53
N ARG A 100 6.29 3.52 0.93
CA ARG A 100 6.68 4.81 0.34
C ARG A 100 8.19 5.03 0.40
N LYS A 101 8.82 4.75 1.55
CA LYS A 101 10.27 4.89 1.72
C LYS A 101 11.05 3.98 0.77
N ILE A 102 10.60 2.74 0.58
CA ILE A 102 11.22 1.78 -0.34
C ILE A 102 11.11 2.28 -1.78
N ALA A 103 9.90 2.64 -2.22
CA ALA A 103 9.66 3.12 -3.58
C ALA A 103 10.42 4.43 -3.88
N ILE A 104 10.49 5.38 -2.93
CA ILE A 104 11.29 6.60 -3.07
C ILE A 104 12.79 6.28 -3.20
N ARG A 105 13.31 5.33 -2.40
CA ARG A 105 14.71 4.91 -2.49
C ARG A 105 15.00 4.32 -3.87
N ASN A 106 14.14 3.44 -4.36
CA ASN A 106 14.33 2.75 -5.63
C ASN A 106 14.12 3.65 -6.86
N ALA A 107 13.48 4.82 -6.71
CA ALA A 107 13.35 5.84 -7.75
C ALA A 107 14.61 6.68 -7.94
N THR A 108 15.54 6.66 -6.97
CA THR A 108 16.74 7.52 -6.99
C THR A 108 17.60 7.32 -8.24
N PRO A 109 17.88 6.08 -8.72
CA PRO A 109 18.61 5.87 -9.96
C PRO A 109 17.92 6.46 -11.20
N ILE A 110 16.58 6.45 -11.25
CA ILE A 110 15.82 7.04 -12.37
C ILE A 110 16.02 8.56 -12.38
N ILE A 111 15.89 9.21 -11.22
CA ILE A 111 16.08 10.66 -11.08
C ILE A 111 17.50 11.04 -11.52
N HIS A 112 18.53 10.35 -11.03
CA HIS A 112 19.91 10.63 -11.42
C HIS A 112 20.15 10.44 -12.93
N ALA A 113 19.53 9.44 -13.54
CA ALA A 113 19.62 9.21 -14.98
C ALA A 113 18.96 10.34 -15.80
N ILE A 114 17.78 10.82 -15.37
CA ILE A 114 17.08 11.96 -16.00
C ILE A 114 17.93 13.23 -15.93
N GLU A 115 18.50 13.54 -14.76
CA GLU A 115 19.36 14.70 -14.57
C GLU A 115 20.63 14.59 -15.41
N SER A 116 21.24 13.41 -15.46
CA SER A 116 22.43 13.15 -16.29
C SER A 116 22.11 13.31 -17.78
N TYR A 117 20.94 12.84 -18.23
CA TYR A 117 20.46 13.03 -19.60
C TYR A 117 20.32 14.52 -19.94
N TYR A 118 19.75 15.31 -19.02
CA TYR A 118 19.63 16.76 -19.17
C TYR A 118 20.99 17.44 -19.27
N GLN A 119 21.98 17.06 -18.47
CA GLN A 119 23.31 17.67 -18.53
C GLN A 119 23.97 17.53 -19.90
N VAL A 120 23.75 16.41 -20.58
CA VAL A 120 24.30 16.12 -21.93
C VAL A 120 23.47 16.78 -23.03
N HIS A 121 22.14 16.63 -23.00
CA HIS A 121 21.27 17.04 -24.11
C HIS A 121 20.65 18.43 -23.93
N LYS A 122 20.81 19.05 -22.76
CA LYS A 122 20.16 20.32 -22.36
C LYS A 122 18.64 20.31 -22.47
N LYS A 123 18.03 19.12 -22.50
CA LYS A 123 16.59 18.86 -22.48
C LYS A 123 16.29 17.58 -21.72
N TYR A 124 15.15 17.53 -21.04
CA TYR A 124 14.68 16.30 -20.40
C TYR A 124 14.22 15.27 -21.44
N PRO A 125 14.33 13.97 -21.15
CA PRO A 125 13.89 12.91 -22.06
C PRO A 125 12.39 12.99 -22.29
N ASP A 126 11.92 12.59 -23.48
CA ASP A 126 10.49 12.57 -23.76
C ASP A 126 9.84 11.35 -23.10
N HIS A 127 10.58 10.24 -23.00
CA HIS A 127 10.16 9.02 -22.33
C HIS A 127 11.27 8.41 -21.47
N LEU A 128 10.91 7.64 -20.43
CA LEU A 128 11.88 6.90 -19.61
C LEU A 128 12.70 5.88 -20.40
N SER A 129 12.21 5.43 -21.57
CA SER A 129 12.94 4.55 -22.48
C SER A 129 14.19 5.21 -23.05
N ASP A 130 14.20 6.54 -23.19
CA ASP A 130 15.31 7.30 -23.81
C ASP A 130 16.56 7.31 -22.93
N LEU A 131 16.40 6.95 -21.65
CA LEU A 131 17.51 6.80 -20.71
C LEU A 131 18.33 5.53 -21.00
N LYS A 132 17.75 4.55 -21.71
CA LYS A 132 18.40 3.27 -21.98
C LYS A 132 19.20 3.29 -23.28
N PRO A 133 20.30 2.52 -23.36
CA PRO A 133 21.00 1.86 -22.25
C PRO A 133 22.03 2.79 -21.56
N VAL A 134 22.25 4.00 -22.10
CA VAL A 134 23.41 4.85 -21.81
C VAL A 134 23.37 5.40 -20.38
N PHE A 135 22.24 5.97 -19.95
CA PHE A 135 22.09 6.57 -18.62
C PHE A 135 21.53 5.57 -17.60
N LEU A 136 20.84 4.54 -18.08
CA LEU A 136 20.24 3.52 -17.24
C LEU A 136 20.18 2.18 -17.97
N LYS A 137 20.77 1.12 -17.40
CA LYS A 137 20.75 -0.23 -17.99
C LYS A 137 19.32 -0.79 -18.10
N GLN A 138 18.56 -0.65 -17.02
CA GLN A 138 17.16 -1.09 -16.94
C GLN A 138 16.39 -0.22 -15.95
N LEU A 139 15.07 -0.12 -16.15
CA LEU A 139 14.22 0.61 -15.21
C LEU A 139 14.12 -0.19 -13.91
N PRO A 140 14.45 0.38 -12.74
CA PRO A 140 14.30 -0.31 -11.47
C PRO A 140 12.82 -0.55 -11.17
N SER A 141 12.53 -1.71 -10.57
CA SER A 141 11.22 -1.94 -9.96
C SER A 141 11.04 -1.04 -8.74
N THR A 142 9.79 -0.75 -8.40
CA THR A 142 9.40 -0.04 -7.17
C THR A 142 9.83 -0.81 -5.92
N GLY A 143 9.97 -2.14 -6.03
CA GLY A 143 10.36 -3.03 -4.93
C GLY A 143 9.27 -3.19 -3.87
N VAL A 144 8.04 -2.79 -4.18
CA VAL A 144 6.86 -2.92 -3.35
C VAL A 144 5.80 -3.66 -4.14
N MET A 145 5.19 -4.68 -3.54
CA MET A 145 4.23 -5.53 -4.26
C MET A 145 3.08 -4.70 -4.84
N GLY A 146 2.44 -3.83 -4.06
CA GLY A 146 1.26 -3.06 -4.46
C GLY A 146 1.50 -1.88 -5.40
N ILE A 147 2.75 -1.57 -5.76
CA ILE A 147 3.10 -0.43 -6.62
C ILE A 147 3.60 -0.95 -7.96
N THR A 148 2.81 -0.78 -9.02
CA THR A 148 3.06 -1.38 -10.35
C THR A 148 4.33 -0.88 -11.03
N THR A 149 4.43 0.43 -11.29
CA THR A 149 5.55 1.06 -12.00
C THR A 149 5.71 2.52 -11.60
N TYR A 150 6.87 3.09 -11.93
CA TYR A 150 7.03 4.53 -11.96
C TYR A 150 6.39 5.11 -13.22
N GLN A 151 5.72 6.24 -13.05
CA GLN A 151 5.23 7.09 -14.13
C GLN A 151 6.13 8.32 -14.22
N TYR A 152 6.27 8.83 -15.44
CA TYR A 152 7.13 9.97 -15.75
C TYR A 152 6.36 10.97 -16.59
N GLU A 153 6.55 12.24 -16.29
CA GLU A 153 5.93 13.32 -17.03
C GLU A 153 6.97 14.43 -17.24
N LYS A 154 7.19 14.82 -18.49
CA LYS A 154 8.04 15.95 -18.86
C LYS A 154 7.20 17.23 -18.86
N ARG A 155 7.74 18.33 -18.31
CA ARG A 155 7.05 19.62 -18.22
C ARG A 155 7.97 20.77 -18.63
N GLY A 156 8.19 20.93 -19.92
CA GLY A 156 9.07 21.99 -20.44
C GLY A 156 10.49 21.89 -19.86
N SER A 157 10.79 22.76 -18.89
CA SER A 157 12.07 22.82 -18.16
C SER A 157 12.06 22.10 -16.80
N SER A 158 11.07 21.28 -16.50
CA SER A 158 11.02 20.40 -15.33
C SER A 158 10.52 19.00 -15.69
N PHE A 159 10.50 18.10 -14.71
CA PHE A 159 9.96 16.75 -14.86
C PHE A 159 9.36 16.28 -13.53
N SER A 160 8.50 15.27 -13.61
CA SER A 160 8.01 14.55 -12.44
C SER A 160 8.24 13.05 -12.57
N VAL A 161 8.53 12.40 -11.44
CA VAL A 161 8.51 10.93 -11.31
C VAL A 161 7.54 10.59 -10.20
N LEU A 162 6.52 9.82 -10.53
CA LEU A 162 5.46 9.50 -9.58
C LEU A 162 5.14 8.01 -9.53
N PHE A 163 4.55 7.59 -8.44
CA PHE A 163 3.96 6.27 -8.29
C PHE A 163 2.66 6.37 -7.50
N THR A 164 1.78 5.38 -7.70
CA THR A 164 0.49 5.33 -7.03
C THR A 164 0.39 4.09 -6.16
N GLN A 165 -0.26 4.21 -5.00
CA GLN A 165 -0.57 3.08 -4.13
C GLN A 165 -1.99 3.20 -3.58
N ASN A 166 -2.68 2.07 -3.40
CA ASN A 166 -4.03 2.06 -2.85
C ASN A 166 -4.00 2.36 -1.35
N VAL A 167 -4.97 3.18 -0.91
CA VAL A 167 -5.11 3.60 0.50
C VAL A 167 -6.22 2.84 1.20
N LEU A 168 -7.43 2.91 0.65
CA LEU A 168 -8.63 2.32 1.24
C LEU A 168 -9.54 1.78 0.14
N ALA A 169 -9.68 0.46 0.09
CA ALA A 169 -10.58 -0.34 -0.75
C ALA A 169 -10.60 0.07 -2.23
N GLY A 170 -9.51 0.62 -2.73
CA GLY A 170 -9.39 1.15 -4.10
C GLY A 170 -10.14 2.47 -4.36
N PHE A 171 -10.83 3.03 -3.36
CA PHE A 171 -11.52 4.33 -3.49
C PHE A 171 -10.55 5.49 -3.55
N ASN A 172 -9.49 5.42 -2.75
CA ASN A 172 -8.47 6.47 -2.68
C ASN A 172 -7.11 5.91 -3.09
N LYS A 173 -6.36 6.72 -3.82
CA LYS A 173 -4.99 6.43 -4.24
C LYS A 173 -4.09 7.48 -3.66
N GLU A 174 -3.07 7.02 -2.97
CA GLU A 174 -1.97 7.90 -2.64
C GLU A 174 -1.07 8.05 -3.87
N ILE A 175 -0.88 9.29 -4.30
CA ILE A 175 0.05 9.62 -5.36
C ILE A 175 1.27 10.26 -4.72
N VAL A 176 2.44 9.71 -5.00
CA VAL A 176 3.71 10.16 -4.47
C VAL A 176 4.54 10.66 -5.63
N SER A 177 4.94 11.93 -5.60
CA SER A 177 5.61 12.59 -6.71
C SER A 177 6.91 13.26 -6.26
N TYR A 178 7.95 13.10 -7.09
CA TYR A 178 9.15 13.90 -7.07
C TYR A 178 8.98 15.03 -8.08
N ASP A 179 9.06 16.28 -7.62
CA ASP A 179 9.01 17.46 -8.47
C ASP A 179 10.07 18.48 -8.00
N PRO A 180 11.14 18.69 -8.78
CA PRO A 180 12.18 19.65 -8.44
C PRO A 180 11.76 21.11 -8.66
N GLY A 181 10.76 21.35 -9.52
CA GLY A 181 10.27 22.69 -9.88
C GLY A 181 9.20 23.24 -8.94
N TYR A 182 8.73 22.44 -7.97
CA TYR A 182 7.63 22.79 -7.06
C TYR A 182 6.32 23.14 -7.80
N GLN A 183 6.17 22.70 -9.04
CA GLN A 183 4.96 22.88 -9.86
C GLN A 183 4.06 21.66 -9.66
N TYR A 184 3.67 21.43 -8.41
CA TYR A 184 2.89 20.25 -8.05
C TYR A 184 1.60 20.19 -8.88
N PHE A 185 1.22 18.97 -9.27
CA PHE A 185 -0.08 18.72 -9.86
C PHE A 185 -1.12 18.96 -8.76
N LEU A 186 -1.57 20.19 -8.63
CA LEU A 186 -2.84 20.50 -8.01
C LEU A 186 -3.85 20.29 -9.13
N ASP A 187 -4.24 19.03 -9.33
CA ASP A 187 -5.62 18.82 -9.76
C ASP A 187 -6.47 19.58 -8.74
N ASP A 188 -7.39 20.43 -9.19
CA ASP A 188 -8.21 21.29 -8.32
C ASP A 188 -9.00 20.47 -7.27
N SER A 189 -9.05 19.14 -7.43
CA SER A 189 -9.58 18.19 -6.45
C SER A 189 -8.66 17.84 -5.27
N ILE A 190 -7.37 18.21 -5.29
CA ILE A 190 -6.38 17.85 -4.26
C ILE A 190 -6.31 18.93 -3.19
N ASN A 191 -7.00 18.70 -2.08
CA ASN A 191 -7.11 19.67 -0.99
C ASN A 191 -5.91 19.72 -0.05
N GLN A 192 -5.04 18.69 -0.02
CA GLN A 192 -3.92 18.61 0.93
C GLN A 192 -2.67 17.96 0.34
N VAL A 193 -1.53 18.65 0.46
CA VAL A 193 -0.20 18.17 0.05
C VAL A 193 0.66 17.92 1.28
N TYR A 194 1.17 16.70 1.42
CA TYR A 194 2.03 16.31 2.54
C TYR A 194 3.49 16.17 2.12
N SER A 195 4.40 16.51 3.03
CA SER A 195 5.83 16.26 2.83
C SER A 195 6.16 14.79 3.04
N ALA A 196 6.84 14.16 2.07
CA ALA A 196 7.39 12.83 2.25
C ALA A 196 8.71 12.88 3.04
N SER A 197 9.29 11.71 3.35
CA SER A 197 10.50 11.59 4.17
C SER A 197 11.80 12.08 3.51
N LYS A 198 11.76 12.49 2.23
CA LYS A 198 12.92 13.02 1.50
C LYS A 198 12.59 14.38 0.88
N HIS A 199 13.59 15.24 0.77
CA HIS A 199 13.47 16.55 0.14
C HIS A 199 12.95 16.42 -1.32
N LYS A 200 12.08 17.34 -1.75
CA LYS A 200 11.38 17.37 -3.05
C LYS A 200 10.38 16.25 -3.34
N TRP A 201 10.19 15.32 -2.41
CA TRP A 201 9.12 14.33 -2.49
C TRP A 201 7.89 14.80 -1.72
N LYS A 202 6.74 14.75 -2.38
CA LYS A 202 5.44 15.03 -1.78
C LYS A 202 4.50 13.86 -2.02
N TYR A 203 3.46 13.77 -1.20
CA TYR A 203 2.36 12.85 -1.43
C TYR A 203 1.02 13.50 -1.12
N TYR A 204 -0.01 13.01 -1.78
CA TYR A 204 -1.40 13.40 -1.57
C TYR A 204 -2.28 12.15 -1.69
N ILE A 205 -3.44 12.15 -1.01
CA ILE A 205 -4.36 11.02 -0.86
C ILE A 205 -5.74 11.42 -1.36
#